data_AF-A0A7V4H1I1-F1
#
_entry.id   AF-A0A7V4H1I1-F1
#
_cell.length_a   1.000
_cell.length_b   1.000
_cell.length_c   1.000
_cell.angle_alpha   90.00
_cell.angle_beta   90.00
_cell.angle_gamma   90.00
#
_symmetry.space_group_name_H-M   'P 1'
#
loop_
_entity.id
_entity.type
_entity.pdbx_description
1 polymer ?
#
loop_
_entity_poly.entity_id
_entity_poly.type
_entity_poly.pdbx_seq_one_letter_code
_entity_poly.pdbx_strand_id
1 'polypeptide(L)'
;MYPPSDGYQPPEDPLVGVARQMHVVRRVKEHLRQIRGPKSEVRSPKSEPSGPIVVGSAYSYLQEFLPLVAQAVLRVAWVDVVGLGRAVLSYPTMLADAVQTGRLDPRRICRTFSDCTTAPRNGLISGCYPLDPYYAGRPEAQQLKTLKRGTPAN
;
A
#
# COMPACT_ATOMS: atom_id res chain seq x y z
N MET A 1 -4.20 -11.25 -11.31
CA MET A 1 -4.01 -9.83 -10.95
C MET A 1 -4.95 -8.98 -11.78
N TYR A 2 -5.45 -7.85 -11.26
CA TYR A 2 -6.40 -7.00 -11.99
C TYR A 2 -5.78 -5.62 -12.21
N PRO A 3 -5.15 -5.36 -13.37
CA PRO A 3 -4.67 -4.02 -13.69
C PRO A 3 -5.85 -3.03 -13.73
N PRO A 4 -5.61 -1.72 -13.53
CA PRO A 4 -6.61 -0.68 -13.85
C PRO A 4 -7.12 -0.80 -15.29
N SER A 5 -8.25 -0.15 -15.62
CA SER A 5 -8.84 -0.17 -16.98
C SER A 5 -7.87 0.13 -18.13
N ASP A 6 -6.87 0.97 -17.88
CA ASP A 6 -5.82 1.43 -18.78
C ASP A 6 -4.43 0.94 -18.35
N GLY A 7 -4.38 -0.05 -17.45
CA GLY A 7 -3.15 -0.61 -16.93
C GLY A 7 -2.56 -1.68 -17.85
N TYR A 8 -1.26 -1.88 -17.74
CA TYR A 8 -0.53 -3.01 -18.30
C TYR A 8 -0.36 -4.12 -17.26
N GLN A 9 -0.18 -5.36 -17.71
CA GLN A 9 0.26 -6.44 -16.83
C GLN A 9 1.65 -6.11 -16.29
N PRO A 10 1.97 -6.40 -15.02
CA PRO A 10 3.30 -6.14 -14.50
C PRO A 10 4.37 -6.83 -15.34
N PRO A 11 5.55 -6.23 -15.45
CA PRO A 11 6.66 -6.83 -16.18
C PRO A 11 7.27 -8.06 -15.48
N GLU A 12 6.94 -8.27 -14.20
CA GLU A 12 7.46 -9.34 -13.34
C GLU A 12 6.46 -9.68 -12.24
N ASP A 13 6.70 -10.77 -11.49
CA ASP A 13 5.89 -11.09 -10.31
C ASP A 13 5.85 -9.89 -9.33
N PRO A 14 4.65 -9.47 -8.86
CA PRO A 14 4.54 -8.31 -7.97
C PRO A 14 5.39 -8.41 -6.70
N LEU A 15 5.62 -9.61 -6.15
CA LEU A 15 6.47 -9.80 -4.97
C LEU A 15 7.94 -9.54 -5.27
N VAL A 16 8.41 -9.84 -6.49
CA VAL A 16 9.75 -9.45 -6.96
C VAL A 16 9.87 -7.93 -7.01
N GLY A 17 8.85 -7.25 -7.56
CA GLY A 17 8.78 -5.79 -7.59
C GLY A 17 8.81 -5.17 -6.17
N VAL A 18 8.03 -5.72 -5.23
CA VAL A 18 8.04 -5.29 -3.82
C VAL A 18 9.41 -5.49 -3.19
N ALA A 19 10.01 -6.68 -3.34
CA ALA A 19 11.34 -6.97 -2.79
C ALA A 19 12.40 -6.01 -3.35
N ARG A 20 12.39 -5.75 -4.66
CA ARG A 20 13.29 -4.79 -5.31
C ARG A 20 13.10 -3.39 -4.75
N GLN A 21 11.87 -2.93 -4.61
CA GLN A 21 11.58 -1.62 -4.03
C GLN A 21 12.05 -1.51 -2.58
N MET A 22 11.81 -2.53 -1.75
CA MET A 22 12.29 -2.58 -0.36
C MET A 22 13.81 -2.48 -0.27
N HIS A 23 14.55 -3.21 -1.13
CA HIS A 23 16.01 -3.13 -1.18
C HIS A 23 16.52 -1.77 -1.61
N VAL A 24 15.89 -1.14 -2.61
CA VAL A 24 16.27 0.22 -3.05
C VAL A 24 16.06 1.23 -1.91
N VAL A 25 14.90 1.20 -1.26
CA VAL A 25 14.58 2.11 -0.16
C VAL A 25 15.55 1.92 1.02
N ARG A 26 15.89 0.67 1.35
CA ARG A 26 16.92 0.35 2.36
C ARG A 26 18.26 1.00 2.02
N ARG A 27 18.75 0.84 0.78
CA ARG A 27 20.03 1.43 0.34
C ARG A 27 20.00 2.97 0.42
N VAL A 28 18.87 3.58 0.06
CA VAL A 28 18.68 5.03 0.23
C VAL A 28 18.77 5.42 1.71
N LYS A 29 18.11 4.69 2.62
CA LYS A 29 18.17 4.95 4.07
C LYS A 29 19.60 4.80 4.62
N GLU A 30 20.32 3.75 4.22
CA GLU A 30 21.73 3.52 4.59
C GLU A 30 22.62 4.67 4.11
N HIS A 31 22.47 5.10 2.86
CA HIS A 31 23.24 6.24 2.33
C HIS A 31 22.93 7.54 3.07
N LEU A 32 21.65 7.81 3.37
CA LEU A 32 21.25 8.98 4.15
C LEU A 32 21.87 8.96 5.56
N ARG A 33 21.96 7.80 6.22
CA ARG A 33 22.66 7.67 7.51
C ARG A 33 24.14 8.00 7.40
N GLN A 34 24.82 7.49 6.37
CA GLN A 34 26.25 7.70 6.17
C GLN A 34 26.59 9.18 6.01
N ILE A 35 25.81 9.93 5.21
CA ILE A 35 26.06 11.36 4.96
C ILE A 35 25.68 12.27 6.15
N ARG A 36 24.91 11.76 7.14
CA ARG A 36 24.40 12.54 8.28
C ARG A 36 25.10 12.26 9.61
N GLY A 37 25.89 11.19 9.66
CA GLY A 37 26.54 10.72 10.87
C GLY A 37 25.56 10.08 11.89
N PRO A 38 26.11 9.45 12.95
CA PRO A 38 25.37 8.61 13.89
C PRO A 38 24.40 9.36 14.82
N LYS A 39 24.43 10.70 14.88
CA LYS A 39 23.56 11.51 15.76
C LYS A 39 22.07 11.52 15.33
N SER A 40 21.73 10.94 14.18
CA SER A 40 20.38 10.99 13.60
C SER A 40 19.44 9.84 14.04
N GLU A 41 19.91 8.87 14.83
CA GLU A 41 19.17 7.61 15.01
C GLU A 41 18.18 7.58 16.18
N VAL A 42 18.34 8.46 17.17
CA VAL A 42 17.39 8.54 18.30
C VAL A 42 16.43 9.69 18.05
N ARG A 43 15.20 9.35 17.61
CA ARG A 43 14.07 10.27 17.52
C ARG A 43 13.63 10.65 18.93
N SER A 44 14.32 11.60 19.55
CA SER A 44 13.78 12.26 20.74
C SER A 44 12.55 13.07 20.31
N PRO A 45 11.40 13.00 21.01
CA PRO A 45 10.21 13.77 20.66
C PRO A 45 10.42 15.29 20.61
N LYS A 46 11.52 15.77 21.21
CA LYS A 46 11.89 17.19 21.34
C LYS A 46 12.98 17.65 20.37
N SER A 47 13.55 16.75 19.55
CA SER A 47 14.56 17.12 18.55
C SER A 47 13.92 17.24 17.17
N GLU A 48 14.07 18.40 16.54
CA GLU A 48 13.78 18.63 15.11
C GLU A 48 14.38 17.50 14.26
N PRO A 49 13.63 16.89 13.33
CA PRO A 49 14.19 15.92 12.41
C PRO A 49 15.29 16.61 11.59
N SER A 50 16.54 16.21 11.76
CA SER A 50 17.66 16.78 10.99
C SER A 50 17.69 16.28 9.53
N GLY A 51 16.53 15.96 8.94
CA GLY A 51 16.23 15.90 7.49
C GLY A 51 15.22 14.82 7.07
N PRO A 52 15.27 14.25 5.83
CA PRO A 52 14.10 13.63 5.24
C PRO A 52 13.76 12.31 5.91
N ILE A 53 12.46 12.12 6.07
CA ILE A 53 11.83 10.88 6.52
C ILE A 53 11.72 9.95 5.31
N VAL A 54 12.18 8.71 5.47
CA VAL A 54 12.07 7.67 4.44
C VAL A 54 10.79 6.87 4.67
N VAL A 55 9.90 6.89 3.67
CA VAL A 55 8.63 6.17 3.69
C VAL A 55 8.75 4.86 2.90
N GLY A 56 8.51 3.72 3.56
CA GLY A 56 8.31 2.43 2.88
C GLY A 56 6.91 2.37 2.27
N SER A 57 6.79 2.08 0.98
CA SER A 57 5.50 2.05 0.27
C SER A 57 5.37 0.82 -0.64
N ALA A 58 4.23 0.71 -1.32
CA ALA A 58 3.88 -0.37 -2.25
C ALA A 58 3.72 -1.78 -1.63
N TYR A 59 3.44 -1.86 -0.34
CA TYR A 59 3.33 -3.14 0.38
C TYR A 59 2.01 -3.89 0.15
N SER A 60 1.08 -3.37 -0.66
CA SER A 60 -0.26 -3.98 -0.83
C SER A 60 -0.24 -5.41 -1.40
N TYR A 61 0.81 -5.80 -2.14
CA TYR A 61 0.95 -7.19 -2.62
C TYR A 61 1.36 -8.18 -1.55
N LEU A 62 1.86 -7.71 -0.40
CA LEU A 62 2.20 -8.57 0.74
C LEU A 62 0.95 -9.10 1.46
N GLN A 63 -0.24 -8.55 1.16
CA GLN A 63 -1.53 -9.00 1.68
C GLN A 63 -1.52 -9.24 3.19
N GLU A 64 -1.76 -10.47 3.66
CA GLU A 64 -1.79 -10.83 5.07
C GLU A 64 -0.44 -10.65 5.78
N PHE A 65 0.67 -10.69 5.04
CA PHE A 65 2.02 -10.48 5.57
C PHE A 65 2.39 -9.00 5.68
N LEU A 66 1.57 -8.09 5.13
CA LEU A 66 1.87 -6.65 5.14
C LEU A 66 2.21 -6.12 6.54
N PRO A 67 1.42 -6.40 7.62
CA PRO A 67 1.76 -5.90 8.95
C PRO A 67 3.07 -6.49 9.49
N LEU A 68 3.35 -7.76 9.22
CA LEU A 68 4.56 -8.45 9.67
C LEU A 68 5.81 -7.85 9.02
N VAL A 69 5.75 -7.63 7.70
CA VAL A 69 6.85 -7.02 6.96
C VAL A 69 7.03 -5.56 7.35
N ALA A 70 5.94 -4.80 7.47
CA ALA A 70 5.98 -3.40 7.93
C ALA A 70 6.66 -3.27 9.30
N GLN A 71 6.27 -4.13 10.24
CA GLN A 71 6.87 -4.20 11.58
C GLN A 71 8.36 -4.55 11.50
N ALA A 72 8.74 -5.52 10.67
CA ALA A 72 10.13 -5.93 10.50
C ALA A 72 11.01 -4.79 9.96
N VAL A 73 10.62 -4.14 8.85
CA VAL A 73 11.42 -3.07 8.23
C VAL A 73 11.55 -1.83 9.10
N LEU A 74 10.55 -1.54 9.94
CA LEU A 74 10.64 -0.48 10.95
C LEU A 74 11.63 -0.87 12.06
N ARG A 75 11.57 -2.12 12.55
CA ARG A 75 12.46 -2.61 13.62
C ARG A 75 13.93 -2.60 13.22
N VAL A 76 14.25 -3.03 12.00
CA VAL A 76 15.63 -2.97 11.46
C VAL A 76 15.94 -1.62 10.79
N ALA A 77 15.03 -0.65 10.94
CA ALA A 77 15.16 0.72 10.53
C ALA A 77 15.59 0.88 9.06
N TRP A 78 14.99 0.10 8.16
CA TRP A 78 15.10 0.29 6.70
C TRP A 78 14.27 1.49 6.23
N VAL A 79 13.26 1.88 7.01
CA VAL A 79 12.36 3.02 6.78
C VAL A 79 12.02 3.67 8.12
N ASP A 80 11.55 4.92 8.09
CA ASP A 80 11.08 5.64 9.28
C ASP A 80 9.58 5.45 9.51
N VAL A 81 8.82 5.36 8.43
CA VAL A 81 7.36 5.11 8.45
C VAL A 81 6.97 4.23 7.27
N VAL A 82 5.82 3.56 7.37
CA VAL A 82 5.24 2.77 6.28
C VAL A 82 3.97 3.47 5.78
N GLY A 83 3.96 3.80 4.50
CA GLY A 83 2.81 4.40 3.82
C GLY A 83 1.87 3.32 3.27
N LEU A 84 0.59 3.40 3.63
CA LEU A 84 -0.45 2.50 3.14
C LEU A 84 -1.42 3.24 2.22
N GLY A 85 -1.64 2.68 1.02
CA GLY A 85 -2.59 3.18 0.04
C GLY A 85 -3.85 2.32 -0.01
N ARG A 86 -4.13 1.70 -1.15
CA ARG A 86 -5.37 0.92 -1.41
C ARG A 86 -5.78 -0.11 -0.35
N ALA A 87 -4.83 -0.65 0.42
CA ALA A 87 -5.12 -1.60 1.50
C ALA A 87 -6.05 -1.01 2.58
N VAL A 88 -5.94 0.29 2.87
CA VAL A 88 -6.77 0.94 3.89
C VAL A 88 -8.19 1.22 3.39
N LEU A 89 -8.42 1.26 2.07
CA LEU A 89 -9.77 1.49 1.52
C LEU A 89 -10.71 0.32 1.80
N SER A 90 -10.22 -0.93 1.73
CA SER A 90 -11.02 -2.11 2.08
C SER A 90 -10.94 -2.46 3.57
N TYR A 91 -9.83 -2.07 4.23
CA TYR A 91 -9.57 -2.45 5.61
C TYR A 91 -8.92 -1.31 6.43
N PRO A 92 -9.68 -0.26 6.79
CA PRO A 92 -9.14 0.90 7.51
C PRO A 92 -8.49 0.56 8.85
N THR A 93 -8.98 -0.47 9.55
CA THR A 93 -8.48 -0.90 10.86
C THR A 93 -7.37 -1.97 10.78
N MET A 94 -6.88 -2.33 9.58
CA MET A 94 -5.93 -3.44 9.38
C MET A 94 -4.75 -3.43 10.36
N LEU A 95 -4.09 -2.29 10.55
CA LEU A 95 -2.94 -2.20 11.46
C LEU A 95 -3.35 -2.30 12.94
N ALA A 96 -4.50 -1.75 13.31
CA ALA A 96 -5.01 -1.85 14.68
C ALA A 96 -5.38 -3.31 15.00
N ASP A 97 -6.12 -3.96 14.12
CA ASP A 97 -6.51 -5.37 14.25
C ASP A 97 -5.27 -6.28 14.32
N ALA A 98 -4.27 -6.05 13.47
CA ALA A 98 -3.01 -6.81 13.48
C ALA A 98 -2.27 -6.67 14.82
N VAL A 99 -2.19 -5.47 15.39
CA VAL A 99 -1.52 -5.23 16.68
C VAL A 99 -2.32 -5.82 17.84
N GLN A 100 -3.64 -5.64 17.85
CA GLN A 100 -4.50 -6.06 18.95
C GLN A 100 -4.72 -7.57 18.98
N THR A 101 -4.82 -8.22 17.83
CA THR A 101 -5.26 -9.62 17.72
C THR A 101 -4.22 -10.55 17.09
N GLY A 102 -3.17 -10.01 16.48
CA GLY A 102 -2.19 -10.79 15.70
C GLY A 102 -2.78 -11.39 14.42
N ARG A 103 -4.00 -11.02 14.04
CA ARG A 103 -4.75 -11.61 12.91
C ARG A 103 -5.41 -10.52 12.08
N LEU A 104 -5.67 -10.84 10.81
CA LEU A 104 -6.43 -10.00 9.89
C LEU A 104 -7.70 -10.74 9.44
N ASP A 105 -8.78 -10.00 9.16
CA ASP A 105 -9.95 -10.55 8.45
C ASP A 105 -9.63 -10.69 6.95
N PRO A 106 -9.50 -11.92 6.42
CA PRO A 106 -9.14 -12.15 5.02
C PRO A 106 -10.19 -11.63 4.02
N ARG A 107 -11.43 -11.39 4.47
CA ARG A 107 -12.49 -10.84 3.61
C ARG A 107 -12.30 -9.35 3.32
N ARG A 108 -11.53 -8.65 4.15
CA ARG A 108 -11.28 -7.21 4.03
C ARG A 108 -9.94 -6.91 3.34
N ILE A 109 -9.07 -7.90 3.17
CA ILE A 109 -7.75 -7.72 2.54
C ILE A 109 -7.92 -7.34 1.06
N CYS A 110 -7.25 -6.24 0.67
CA CYS A 110 -7.27 -5.75 -0.71
C CYS A 110 -6.64 -6.78 -1.66
N ARG A 111 -7.38 -7.23 -2.68
CA ARG A 111 -6.91 -8.17 -3.71
C ARG A 111 -6.48 -7.49 -5.00
N THR A 112 -6.18 -6.19 -4.92
CA THR A 112 -5.66 -5.40 -6.05
C THR A 112 -6.56 -5.39 -7.28
N PHE A 113 -7.90 -5.32 -7.08
CA PHE A 113 -8.91 -5.21 -8.14
C PHE A 113 -8.79 -3.95 -9.01
N SER A 114 -8.04 -2.96 -8.53
CA SER A 114 -7.79 -1.68 -9.18
C SER A 114 -9.02 -0.81 -9.45
N ASP A 115 -10.17 -1.12 -8.86
CA ASP A 115 -11.37 -0.28 -8.89
C ASP A 115 -11.14 1.09 -8.25
N CYS A 116 -10.32 1.16 -7.20
CA CYS A 116 -9.91 2.42 -6.56
C CYS A 116 -9.18 3.39 -7.52
N THR A 117 -8.63 2.86 -8.62
CA THR A 117 -7.94 3.62 -9.67
C THR A 117 -8.81 3.75 -10.92
N THR A 118 -9.50 2.68 -11.30
CA THR A 118 -10.36 2.63 -12.50
C THR A 118 -11.54 3.59 -12.38
N ALA A 119 -12.17 3.67 -11.22
CA ALA A 119 -13.30 4.59 -10.98
C ALA A 119 -12.93 6.06 -11.23
N PRO A 120 -11.91 6.66 -10.56
CA PRO A 120 -11.56 8.06 -10.79
C PRO A 120 -11.04 8.34 -12.20
N ARG A 121 -10.42 7.37 -12.88
CA ARG A 121 -10.03 7.51 -14.29
C ARG A 121 -11.22 7.63 -15.25
N ASN A 122 -12.41 7.23 -14.81
CA ASN A 122 -13.67 7.35 -15.55
C ASN A 122 -14.62 8.37 -14.92
N GLY A 123 -14.11 9.31 -14.11
CA GLY A 123 -14.91 10.37 -13.49
C GLY A 123 -15.80 9.92 -12.32
N LEU A 124 -15.63 8.69 -11.82
CA LEU A 124 -16.36 8.17 -10.67
C LEU A 124 -15.56 8.37 -9.37
N ILE A 125 -16.22 8.34 -8.21
CA ILE A 125 -15.54 8.49 -6.92
C ILE A 125 -14.54 7.35 -6.66
N SER A 126 -13.39 7.64 -6.06
CA SER A 126 -12.42 6.61 -5.67
C SER A 126 -12.86 5.87 -4.41
N GLY A 127 -12.68 4.54 -4.39
CA GLY A 127 -13.01 3.68 -3.26
C GLY A 127 -12.82 2.19 -3.54
N CYS A 128 -13.23 1.34 -2.59
CA CYS A 128 -13.17 -0.11 -2.74
C CYS A 128 -14.55 -0.74 -3.03
N TYR A 129 -14.99 -0.63 -4.28
CA TYR A 129 -16.28 -1.18 -4.73
C TYR A 129 -16.50 -2.69 -4.47
N PRO A 130 -15.48 -3.57 -4.50
CA PRO A 130 -15.69 -5.01 -4.27
C PRO A 130 -15.79 -5.43 -2.80
N LEU A 131 -15.17 -4.70 -1.87
CA LEU A 131 -15.01 -5.16 -0.47
C LEU A 131 -15.57 -4.19 0.57
N ASP A 132 -15.76 -2.92 0.25
CA ASP A 132 -16.36 -1.94 1.16
C ASP A 132 -17.88 -1.86 0.91
N PRO A 133 -18.73 -2.24 1.88
CA PRO A 133 -20.19 -2.18 1.75
C PRO A 133 -20.72 -0.80 1.36
N TYR A 134 -20.08 0.28 1.82
CA TYR A 134 -20.47 1.63 1.48
C TYR A 134 -20.37 1.86 -0.02
N TYR A 135 -19.23 1.50 -0.64
CA TYR A 135 -19.03 1.66 -2.08
C TYR A 135 -19.81 0.63 -2.91
N ALA A 136 -19.96 -0.60 -2.41
CA ALA A 136 -20.68 -1.66 -3.10
C ALA A 136 -22.17 -1.32 -3.29
N GLY A 137 -22.78 -0.61 -2.35
CA GLY A 137 -24.18 -0.19 -2.40
C GLY A 137 -24.47 1.05 -3.25
N ARG A 138 -23.45 1.72 -3.80
CA ARG A 138 -23.63 2.96 -4.57
C ARG A 138 -23.99 2.72 -6.04
N PRO A 139 -24.73 3.62 -6.70
CA PRO A 139 -24.98 3.57 -8.15
C PRO A 139 -23.70 3.46 -8.99
N GLU A 140 -22.63 4.14 -8.55
CA GLU A 140 -21.31 4.14 -9.19
C GLU A 140 -20.71 2.73 -9.28
N ALA A 141 -21.07 1.80 -8.39
CA ALA A 141 -20.62 0.41 -8.46
C ALA A 141 -21.13 -0.29 -9.73
N GLN A 142 -22.39 -0.03 -10.11
CA GLN A 142 -22.97 -0.61 -11.31
C GLN A 142 -22.42 0.06 -12.56
N GLN A 143 -22.23 1.38 -12.53
CA GLN A 143 -21.57 2.13 -13.62
C GLN A 143 -20.16 1.59 -13.87
N LEU A 144 -19.37 1.38 -12.81
CA LEU A 144 -18.02 0.83 -12.91
C LEU A 144 -18.00 -0.58 -13.50
N LYS A 145 -18.94 -1.44 -13.12
CA LYS A 145 -19.08 -2.79 -13.71
C LYS A 145 -19.32 -2.72 -15.21
N THR A 146 -20.17 -1.80 -15.67
CA THR A 146 -20.44 -1.59 -17.10
C THR A 146 -19.19 -1.09 -17.84
N LEU A 147 -18.50 -0.09 -17.28
CA LEU A 147 -17.28 0.47 -17.86
C LEU A 147 -16.18 -0.60 -18.03
N LYS A 148 -15.96 -1.44 -17.01
CA LYS A 148 -14.97 -2.53 -17.06
C LYS A 148 -15.28 -3.63 -18.06
N ARG A 149 -16.55 -3.82 -18.46
CA ARG A 149 -16.95 -4.78 -19.50
C ARG A 149 -16.72 -4.26 -20.92
N GLY A 150 -16.77 -2.93 -21.10
CA GLY A 150 -16.53 -2.27 -22.38
C GLY A 150 -15.04 -2.12 -22.72
N THR A 151 -14.16 -2.32 -21.75
CA THR A 151 -12.70 -2.31 -21.96
C THR A 151 -12.23 -3.74 -22.26
N PRO A 152 -11.65 -4.04 -23.44
CA PRO A 152 -11.04 -5.34 -23.68
C PRO A 152 -9.95 -5.60 -22.63
N ALA A 153 -9.90 -6.83 -22.11
CA ALA A 153 -8.83 -7.24 -21.21
C ALA A 153 -7.53 -7.30 -22.02
N ASN A 154 -6.67 -6.29 -21.83
CA ASN A 154 -5.30 -6.30 -22.35
C ASN A 154 -4.41 -7.27 -21.56
#